data_AF-A0A7C3JC47-F1
#
_entry.id   AF-A0A7C3JC47-F1
#
_cell.length_a   1.000
_cell.length_b   1.000
_cell.length_c   1.000
_cell.angle_alpha   90.00
_cell.angle_beta   90.00
_cell.angle_gamma   90.00
#
_symmetry.space_group_name_H-M   'P 1'
#
loop_
_entity.id
_entity.type
_entity.pdbx_description
1 polymer ?
#
loop_
_entity_poly.entity_id
_entity_poly.type
_entity_poly.pdbx_seq_one_letter_code
_entity_poly.pdbx_strand_id
1 'polypeptide(L)'
;MSLKWYRVIRESSKAYLREVKQAGYNTVCIKGDGDLAEVIYLSCLEARVQVKEELDGAYPVFRIENWNTVLDWPKKDAEQDR
;
A
#
# COMPACT_ATOMS: atom_id res chain seq x y z
N MET A 1 -10.95 -18.20 4.03
CA MET A 1 -11.01 -17.34 2.82
C MET A 1 -10.81 -18.17 1.56
N SER A 2 -11.32 -17.76 0.39
CA SER A 2 -11.07 -18.47 -0.88
C SER A 2 -9.79 -17.97 -1.55
N LEU A 3 -9.04 -18.89 -2.17
CA LEU A 3 -7.81 -18.63 -2.95
C LEU A 3 -7.98 -17.55 -4.04
N LYS A 4 -9.20 -17.34 -4.53
CA LYS A 4 -9.51 -16.30 -5.52
C LYS A 4 -9.23 -14.89 -4.97
N TRP A 5 -9.57 -14.63 -3.71
CA TRP A 5 -9.38 -13.32 -3.08
C TRP A 5 -7.91 -13.00 -2.85
N TYR A 6 -7.11 -13.98 -2.41
CA TYR A 6 -5.66 -13.83 -2.30
C TYR A 6 -5.00 -13.42 -3.62
N ARG A 7 -5.42 -14.03 -4.73
CA ARG A 7 -4.91 -13.66 -6.06
C ARG A 7 -5.28 -12.22 -6.42
N VAL A 8 -6.54 -11.83 -6.21
CA VAL A 8 -7.02 -10.47 -6.51
C VAL A 8 -6.24 -9.42 -5.69
N ILE A 9 -6.08 -9.65 -4.38
CA ILE A 9 -5.35 -8.75 -3.49
C ILE A 9 -3.88 -8.66 -3.88
N ARG A 10 -3.24 -9.79 -4.20
CA ARG A 10 -1.83 -9.81 -4.59
C ARG A 10 -1.58 -9.07 -5.90
N GLU A 11 -2.42 -9.29 -6.91
CA GLU A 11 -2.28 -8.61 -8.20
C GLU A 11 -2.55 -7.10 -8.07
N SER A 12 -3.55 -6.70 -7.29
CA SER A 12 -3.85 -5.28 -7.01
C SER A 12 -2.70 -4.62 -6.26
N SER A 13 -2.16 -5.27 -5.22
CA SER A 13 -1.02 -4.77 -4.46
C SER A 13 0.22 -4.57 -5.34
N LYS A 14 0.51 -5.51 -6.24
CA LYS A 14 1.60 -5.36 -7.21
C LYS A 14 1.39 -4.21 -8.19
N ALA A 15 0.16 -3.95 -8.61
CA ALA A 15 -0.16 -2.80 -9.45
C ALA A 15 0.15 -1.50 -8.70
N TYR A 16 -0.37 -1.35 -7.47
CA TYR A 16 -0.08 -0.19 -6.63
C TYR A 16 1.41 -0.03 -6.32
N LEU A 17 2.15 -1.10 -6.04
CA LEU A 17 3.58 -1.02 -5.77
C LEU A 17 4.38 -0.52 -6.99
N ARG A 18 3.92 -0.79 -8.21
CA ARG A 18 4.51 -0.19 -9.42
C ARG A 18 4.26 1.31 -9.46
N GLU A 19 3.04 1.75 -9.15
CA GLU A 19 2.68 3.17 -9.08
C GLU A 19 3.48 3.90 -7.99
N VAL A 20 3.57 3.33 -6.78
CA VAL A 20 4.35 3.86 -5.65
C VAL A 20 5.79 4.16 -6.08
N LYS A 21 6.43 3.20 -6.75
CA LYS A 21 7.79 3.37 -7.27
C LYS A 21 7.89 4.41 -8.37
N GLN A 22 6.94 4.43 -9.31
CA GLN A 22 6.92 5.41 -10.39
C GLN A 22 6.74 6.84 -9.86
N ALA A 23 6.00 7.00 -8.76
CA ALA A 23 5.84 8.25 -8.04
C ALA A 23 7.08 8.64 -7.18
N GLY A 24 8.13 7.81 -7.17
CA GLY A 24 9.38 8.07 -6.46
C GLY A 24 9.38 7.61 -4.99
N TYR A 25 8.33 6.96 -4.53
CA TYR A 25 8.25 6.40 -3.18
C TYR A 25 8.87 5.00 -3.14
N ASN A 26 9.58 4.71 -2.05
CA ASN A 26 10.14 3.40 -1.75
C ASN A 26 9.67 2.86 -0.39
N THR A 27 8.74 3.57 0.25
CA THR A 27 8.22 3.30 1.59
C THR A 27 6.71 3.40 1.55
N VAL A 28 6.02 2.54 2.28
CA VAL A 28 4.56 2.55 2.48
C VAL A 28 4.21 2.19 3.92
N CYS A 29 2.97 2.47 4.33
CA CYS A 29 2.37 1.91 5.54
C CYS A 29 1.25 0.94 5.16
N ILE A 30 0.98 -0.06 5.99
CA ILE A 30 -0.16 -0.97 5.83
C ILE A 30 -1.09 -0.78 7.03
N LYS A 31 -2.32 -0.34 6.76
CA LYS A 31 -3.39 -0.25 7.75
C LYS A 31 -4.41 -1.35 7.51
N GLY A 32 -4.27 -2.40 8.28
CA GLY A 32 -5.08 -3.61 8.23
C GLY A 32 -4.39 -4.72 9.02
N ASP A 33 -5.11 -5.81 9.26
CA ASP A 33 -4.60 -6.97 10.00
C ASP A 33 -5.04 -8.28 9.33
N GLY A 34 -4.45 -9.40 9.75
CA GLY A 34 -4.77 -10.74 9.28
C GLY A 34 -4.20 -11.07 7.90
N ASP A 35 -4.63 -12.19 7.35
CA ASP A 35 -4.01 -12.82 6.17
C ASP A 35 -3.89 -11.89 4.95
N LEU A 36 -4.82 -10.96 4.76
CA LEU A 36 -4.77 -10.03 3.63
C LEU A 36 -3.71 -8.95 3.82
N ALA A 37 -3.50 -8.48 5.04
CA ALA A 37 -2.43 -7.53 5.35
C ALA A 37 -1.07 -8.20 5.16
N GLU A 38 -0.95 -9.48 5.55
CA GLU A 38 0.24 -10.28 5.33
C GLU A 38 0.58 -10.44 3.84
N VAL A 39 -0.43 -10.66 2.98
CA VAL A 39 -0.22 -10.72 1.52
C VAL A 39 0.31 -9.41 0.96
N ILE A 40 -0.21 -8.27 1.43
CA ILE A 40 0.27 -6.94 1.02
C ILE A 40 1.71 -6.75 1.49
N TYR A 41 2.01 -7.10 2.75
CA TYR A 41 3.35 -7.02 3.34
C TYR A 41 4.37 -7.84 2.54
N LEU A 42 4.08 -9.11 2.26
CA LEU A 42 4.93 -9.96 1.44
C LEU A 42 5.14 -9.40 0.03
N SER A 43 4.08 -8.83 -0.57
CA SER A 43 4.19 -8.17 -1.87
C SER A 43 5.10 -6.94 -1.84
N CYS A 44 5.10 -6.18 -0.74
CA CYS A 44 6.01 -5.04 -0.54
C CYS A 44 7.47 -5.52 -0.47
N LEU A 45 7.75 -6.60 0.28
CA LEU A 45 9.08 -7.20 0.37
C LEU A 45 9.59 -7.70 -0.99
N GLU A 46 8.76 -8.41 -1.76
CA GLU A 46 9.07 -8.84 -3.12
C GLU A 46 9.43 -7.64 -4.02
N ALA A 47 8.70 -6.54 -3.85
CA ALA A 47 8.95 -5.30 -4.57
C ALA A 47 10.12 -4.48 -4.00
N ARG A 48 10.80 -4.88 -2.93
CA ARG A 48 11.83 -4.08 -2.25
C ARG A 48 11.30 -2.68 -1.85
N VAL A 49 10.06 -2.62 -1.39
CA VAL A 49 9.44 -1.43 -0.80
C VAL A 49 9.43 -1.62 0.71
N GLN A 50 9.91 -0.62 1.44
CA GLN A 50 9.93 -0.63 2.89
C GLN A 50 8.53 -0.44 3.45
N VAL A 51 8.18 -1.20 4.48
CA VAL A 51 6.92 -1.05 5.21
C VAL A 51 7.22 -0.41 6.56
N LYS A 52 6.60 0.73 6.85
CA LYS A 52 6.65 1.40 8.15
C LYS A 52 5.35 1.17 8.91
N GLU A 53 5.50 1.01 10.22
CA GLU A 53 4.37 0.81 11.15
C GLU A 53 3.70 2.13 11.51
N GLU A 54 4.49 3.21 11.61
CA GLU A 54 3.98 4.53 11.93
C GLU A 54 3.44 5.23 10.68
N LEU A 55 2.45 6.09 10.89
CA LEU A 55 1.87 6.94 9.85
C LEU A 55 2.35 8.38 10.08
N ASP A 56 3.30 8.85 9.28
CA ASP A 56 3.82 10.22 9.36
C ASP A 56 3.36 11.13 8.19
N GLY A 57 2.54 10.60 7.29
CA GLY A 57 2.01 11.33 6.13
C GLY A 57 3.01 11.55 4.99
N ALA A 58 4.24 11.03 5.07
CA ALA A 58 5.26 11.20 4.05
C ALA A 58 5.24 10.11 2.96
N TYR A 59 4.47 9.02 3.14
CA TYR A 59 4.40 7.90 2.21
C TYR A 59 2.98 7.36 2.02
N PRO A 60 2.75 6.61 0.92
CA PRO A 60 1.46 5.98 0.65
C PRO A 60 1.05 4.95 1.70
N VAL A 61 -0.26 4.79 1.87
CA VAL A 61 -0.86 3.87 2.85
C VAL A 61 -1.75 2.87 2.15
N PHE A 62 -1.46 1.60 2.32
CA PHE A 62 -2.36 0.52 1.94
C PHE A 62 -3.46 0.36 2.99
N ARG A 63 -4.72 0.35 2.55
CA ARG A 63 -5.86 -0.05 3.38
C ARG A 63 -6.60 -1.22 2.76
N ILE A 64 -7.17 -2.06 3.62
CA ILE A 64 -8.08 -3.13 3.19
C ILE A 64 -9.50 -2.67 3.46
N GLU A 65 -10.29 -2.51 2.41
CA GLU A 65 -11.70 -2.14 2.48
C GLU A 65 -12.54 -3.17 1.73
N ASN A 66 -13.52 -3.78 2.40
CA ASN A 66 -14.47 -4.73 1.82
C ASN A 66 -13.83 -5.78 0.88
N TRP A 67 -12.77 -6.43 1.34
CA TRP A 67 -12.03 -7.46 0.58
C TRP A 67 -11.27 -6.94 -0.66
N ASN A 68 -11.03 -5.64 -0.73
CA ASN A 68 -10.18 -5.00 -1.72
C ASN A 68 -9.07 -4.19 -1.05
N THR A 69 -8.00 -3.96 -1.80
CA THR A 69 -6.90 -3.09 -1.39
C THR A 69 -7.10 -1.72 -2.00
N VAL A 70 -6.95 -0.67 -1.21
CA VAL A 70 -6.88 0.73 -1.67
C VAL A 70 -5.55 1.34 -1.26
N LEU A 71 -5.09 2.33 -2.03
CA LEU A 71 -3.86 3.06 -1.76
C LEU A 71 -4.18 4.55 -1.57
N ASP A 72 -3.95 5.06 -0.36
CA ASP A 72 -3.99 6.50 -0.11
C ASP A 72 -2.62 7.09 -0.35
N TRP A 73 -2.58 8.14 -1.16
CA TRP A 73 -1.35 8.89 -1.38
C TRP A 73 -1.14 9.91 -0.26
N PRO A 74 0.12 10.18 0.13
CA PRO A 74 0.41 11.28 1.02
C PRO A 74 -0.13 12.54 0.37
N LYS A 75 -0.84 13.38 1.13
CA LYS A 75 -1.23 14.69 0.62
C LYS A 75 0.07 15.41 0.30
N LYS A 76 0.34 15.66 -0.98
CA LYS A 76 1.23 16.76 -1.32
C LYS A 76 0.58 17.95 -0.65
N ASP A 77 1.24 18.53 0.36
CA ASP A 77 0.92 19.88 0.78
C ASP A 77 0.78 20.67 -0.52
N ALA A 78 -0.48 21.01 -0.84
CA ALA A 78 -0.74 22.00 -1.84
C ALA A 78 -0.05 23.22 -1.28
N GLU A 79 1.03 23.60 -1.95
CA GLU A 79 1.75 24.83 -1.74
C GLU A 79 0.77 25.94 -1.35
N GLN A 80 0.82 26.30 -0.07
CA GLN A 80 0.92 27.68 0.38
C GLN A 80 0.22 28.69 -0.57
N ASP A 81 -1.11 28.75 -0.56
CA ASP A 81 -1.80 29.92 -1.09
C ASP A 81 -1.80 31.01 -0.01
N ARG A 82 -0.87 31.94 -0.20
CA ARG A 82 -0.82 33.36 0.20
C ARG A 82 -1.78 33.88 1.26
#